data_AF-A0A2A5AP88-F1
#
_entry.id   AF-A0A2A5AP88-F1
#
_cell.length_a   1.000
_cell.length_b   1.000
_cell.length_c   1.000
_cell.angle_alpha   90.00
_cell.angle_beta   90.00
_cell.angle_gamma   90.00
#
_symmetry.space_group_name_H-M   'P 1'
#
loop_
_entity.id
_entity.type
_entity.pdbx_description
1 polymer ?
#
loop_
_entity_poly.entity_id
_entity_poly.type
_entity_poly.pdbx_seq_one_letter_code
_entity_poly.pdbx_strand_id
1 'polypeptide(L)'
;MSNLNLDKIYKNEINERIKSPGKGNIYDSETKNKNIRATSYSFGCSNLHPHIKPIIEHSNIKSILDFGCGSGSDLILLNESYPSLDFFGYDPCIEMIEHANSLKQSQNIQFSSQDLLTQSFDLIISNASIHLLKKQNEIIQNIYSHLSGNGIFLSGEFVCSSSEIKFSEDLFNNQKTPLLFQNISQQEIFIQYFFDAGFEEVEVLERKVFDPSPHILNSLNPNINSSNFRYSLINTQFYIIIIQASKELKATPLAFQCSNCQMLHQDKIYRSINKQTHQSLYKKLLLGEINLSECPHCKTMQFTAPFQVHDMKSQKMAFCFPKSMEIQQKQLQNEILTPFLQRLPHYEMELFFNHSSFINFMD
;
A
#
# COMPACT_ATOMS: atom_id res chain seq x y z
N MET A 1 -25.32 -4.24 2.06
CA MET A 1 -24.13 -4.24 1.18
C MET A 1 -24.23 -5.49 0.33
N SER A 2 -24.33 -5.33 -0.99
CA SER A 2 -24.38 -6.47 -1.90
C SER A 2 -23.01 -7.15 -1.91
N ASN A 3 -22.93 -8.41 -1.48
CA ASN A 3 -21.75 -9.24 -1.67
C ASN A 3 -21.39 -9.21 -3.16
N LEU A 4 -20.33 -8.48 -3.49
CA LEU A 4 -19.79 -8.45 -4.83
C LEU A 4 -19.34 -9.87 -5.14
N ASN A 5 -19.90 -10.48 -6.17
CA ASN A 5 -19.48 -11.81 -6.60
C ASN A 5 -18.15 -11.64 -7.37
N LEU A 6 -17.05 -11.56 -6.60
CA LEU A 6 -15.68 -11.44 -7.13
C LEU A 6 -15.42 -12.54 -8.14
N ASP A 7 -15.85 -13.76 -7.82
CA ASP A 7 -15.87 -14.91 -8.72
C ASP A 7 -16.33 -14.54 -10.15
N LYS A 8 -17.42 -13.79 -10.33
CA LYS A 8 -17.93 -13.43 -11.66
C LYS A 8 -17.10 -12.33 -12.35
N ILE A 9 -16.60 -11.34 -11.60
CA ILE A 9 -15.78 -10.25 -12.16
C ILE A 9 -14.40 -10.80 -12.56
N TYR A 10 -13.77 -11.54 -11.65
CA TYR A 10 -12.44 -12.10 -11.81
C TYR A 10 -12.42 -13.23 -12.82
N LYS A 11 -13.35 -14.20 -12.75
CA LYS A 11 -13.40 -15.29 -13.72
C LYS A 11 -13.65 -14.78 -15.13
N ASN A 12 -14.41 -13.70 -15.34
CA ASN A 12 -14.58 -13.16 -16.68
C ASN A 12 -13.30 -12.48 -17.18
N GLU A 13 -12.70 -11.58 -16.37
CA GLU A 13 -11.48 -10.86 -16.75
C GLU A 13 -10.27 -11.79 -16.90
N ILE A 14 -10.23 -12.91 -16.18
CA ILE A 14 -9.10 -13.86 -16.20
C ILE A 14 -9.37 -15.04 -17.15
N ASN A 15 -10.60 -15.53 -17.34
CA ASN A 15 -10.85 -16.54 -18.37
C ASN A 15 -10.69 -15.98 -19.80
N GLU A 16 -10.94 -14.69 -20.02
CA GLU A 16 -10.54 -14.03 -21.28
C GLU A 16 -9.01 -14.08 -21.49
N ARG A 17 -8.24 -14.10 -20.40
CA ARG A 17 -6.78 -14.18 -20.40
C ARG A 17 -6.26 -15.63 -20.48
N ILE A 18 -6.95 -16.59 -19.85
CA ILE A 18 -6.60 -18.03 -19.81
C ILE A 18 -6.98 -18.75 -21.12
N LYS A 19 -8.08 -18.38 -21.80
CA LYS A 19 -8.50 -19.01 -23.08
C LYS A 19 -7.53 -18.81 -24.25
N SER A 20 -6.47 -18.04 -24.06
CA SER A 20 -5.36 -17.89 -25.00
C SER A 20 -4.04 -18.35 -24.37
N PRO A 21 -3.86 -19.66 -24.06
CA PRO A 21 -2.61 -20.19 -23.54
C PRO A 21 -1.62 -20.31 -24.70
N GLY A 22 -1.25 -19.19 -25.31
CA GLY A 22 -0.14 -19.22 -26.24
C GLY A 22 1.13 -19.47 -25.43
N LYS A 23 2.05 -20.25 -26.02
CA LYS A 23 3.44 -20.39 -25.61
C LYS A 23 4.12 -19.02 -25.53
N GLY A 24 4.00 -18.33 -24.42
CA GLY A 24 5.10 -17.54 -23.91
C GLY A 24 5.88 -18.49 -23.03
N ASN A 25 7.20 -18.45 -23.08
CA ASN A 25 8.10 -19.13 -22.14
C ASN A 25 7.99 -18.50 -20.73
N ILE A 26 6.76 -18.34 -20.26
CA ILE A 26 6.36 -17.75 -18.98
C ILE A 26 5.75 -18.86 -18.10
N TYR A 27 5.31 -19.97 -18.73
CA TYR A 27 4.96 -21.22 -18.08
C TYR A 27 5.81 -22.34 -18.69
N ASP A 28 6.91 -22.63 -18.00
CA ASP A 28 7.82 -23.77 -18.21
C ASP A 28 8.55 -23.84 -19.56
N SER A 29 9.83 -23.44 -19.56
CA SER A 29 10.81 -24.11 -20.41
C SER A 29 12.19 -24.08 -19.76
N GLU A 30 12.60 -25.27 -19.30
CA GLU A 30 13.95 -25.69 -18.92
C GLU A 30 14.38 -25.39 -17.49
N THR A 31 14.26 -26.40 -16.61
CA THR A 31 15.47 -27.06 -16.08
C THR A 31 15.15 -28.47 -15.58
N LYS A 32 15.49 -29.47 -16.39
CA LYS A 32 15.80 -30.79 -15.87
C LYS A 32 17.07 -30.65 -15.00
N ASN A 33 16.91 -30.96 -13.72
CA ASN A 33 17.96 -31.34 -12.77
C ASN A 33 18.83 -30.25 -12.10
N LYS A 34 18.73 -30.30 -10.76
CA LYS A 34 19.73 -30.12 -9.69
C LYS A 34 19.72 -28.79 -8.92
N ASN A 35 19.39 -28.96 -7.63
CA ASN A 35 19.55 -28.05 -6.48
C ASN A 35 18.43 -27.02 -6.29
N ILE A 36 17.44 -27.44 -5.48
CA ILE A 36 16.35 -26.63 -4.94
C ILE A 36 16.96 -25.50 -4.08
N ARG A 37 17.23 -24.36 -4.72
CA ARG A 37 17.06 -23.04 -4.12
C ARG A 37 15.78 -22.50 -4.72
N ALA A 38 14.88 -22.00 -3.88
CA ALA A 38 13.56 -21.47 -4.24
C ALA A 38 13.64 -20.27 -5.21
N THR A 39 13.96 -20.53 -6.47
CA THR A 39 14.03 -19.56 -7.56
C THR A 39 13.30 -20.14 -8.77
N SER A 40 11.98 -20.05 -8.79
CA SER A 40 11.10 -20.00 -9.98
C SER A 40 9.66 -20.28 -9.53
N TYR A 41 8.68 -19.63 -10.18
CA TYR A 41 7.22 -19.71 -9.99
C TYR A 41 6.51 -18.60 -9.18
N SER A 42 7.21 -17.65 -8.54
CA SER A 42 6.57 -16.38 -8.12
C SER A 42 6.72 -15.33 -9.22
N PHE A 43 5.59 -14.82 -9.74
CA PHE A 43 5.52 -13.65 -10.62
C PHE A 43 5.62 -12.33 -9.83
N GLY A 44 5.84 -12.42 -8.51
CA GLY A 44 5.99 -11.28 -7.63
C GLY A 44 7.10 -10.36 -8.10
N CYS A 45 6.72 -9.20 -8.62
CA CYS A 45 7.66 -8.18 -9.07
C CYS A 45 8.20 -7.36 -7.89
N SER A 46 7.53 -7.44 -6.74
CA SER A 46 8.00 -6.90 -5.46
C SER A 46 8.40 -8.03 -4.51
N ASN A 47 9.52 -7.86 -3.79
CA ASN A 47 9.88 -8.76 -2.72
C ASN A 47 9.19 -8.26 -1.44
N LEU A 48 8.01 -8.81 -1.11
CA LEU A 48 7.25 -8.40 0.08
C LEU A 48 7.81 -8.98 1.37
N HIS A 49 8.58 -10.08 1.32
CA HIS A 49 9.06 -10.80 2.52
C HIS A 49 9.79 -9.90 3.54
N PRO A 50 10.70 -8.98 3.14
CA PRO A 50 11.35 -8.05 4.07
C PRO A 50 10.37 -7.15 4.83
N HIS A 51 9.20 -6.88 4.27
CA HIS A 51 8.15 -6.05 4.86
C HIS A 51 7.13 -6.90 5.65
N ILE A 52 6.88 -8.14 5.25
CA ILE A 52 5.99 -9.09 5.95
C ILE A 52 6.58 -9.52 7.29
N LYS A 53 7.88 -9.85 7.31
CA LYS A 53 8.57 -10.32 8.52
C LYS A 53 8.38 -9.41 9.74
N PRO A 54 8.69 -8.10 9.67
CA PRO A 54 8.50 -7.22 10.83
C PRO A 54 7.01 -7.08 11.21
N ILE A 55 6.07 -7.17 10.27
CA ILE A 55 4.64 -7.16 10.58
C ILE A 55 4.28 -8.38 11.45
N ILE A 56 4.70 -9.58 11.05
CA ILE A 56 4.46 -10.82 11.81
C ILE A 56 5.13 -10.76 13.19
N GLU A 57 6.35 -10.23 13.28
CA GLU A 57 7.12 -10.21 14.54
C GLU A 57 6.61 -9.18 15.56
N HIS A 58 6.01 -8.08 15.10
CA HIS A 58 5.58 -6.97 15.97
C HIS A 58 4.06 -6.87 16.12
N SER A 59 3.31 -7.66 15.36
CA SER A 59 1.84 -7.70 15.42
C SER A 59 1.36 -9.09 15.78
N ASN A 60 0.18 -9.19 16.41
CA ASN A 60 -0.42 -10.47 16.74
C ASN A 60 -1.12 -11.08 15.51
N ILE A 61 -0.32 -11.47 14.51
CA ILE A 61 -0.82 -12.12 13.29
C ILE A 61 -1.11 -13.59 13.59
N LYS A 62 -2.29 -14.07 13.23
CA LYS A 62 -2.64 -15.50 13.28
C LYS A 62 -3.01 -16.05 11.92
N SER A 63 -3.59 -15.21 11.07
CA SER A 63 -4.10 -15.59 9.75
C SER A 63 -3.57 -14.66 8.66
N ILE A 64 -3.10 -15.26 7.56
CA ILE A 64 -2.57 -14.54 6.39
C ILE A 64 -3.35 -14.97 5.15
N LEU A 65 -3.84 -14.00 4.37
CA LEU A 65 -4.37 -14.22 3.02
C LEU A 65 -3.42 -13.63 1.98
N ASP A 66 -3.04 -14.40 0.97
CA ASP A 66 -2.41 -13.92 -0.26
C ASP A 66 -3.46 -13.81 -1.38
N PHE A 67 -3.71 -12.58 -1.80
CA PHE A 67 -4.68 -12.21 -2.82
C PHE A 67 -4.02 -12.17 -4.19
N GLY A 68 -4.36 -13.13 -5.06
CA GLY A 68 -3.62 -13.40 -6.29
C GLY A 68 -2.36 -14.22 -6.02
N CYS A 69 -2.49 -15.30 -5.24
CA CYS A 69 -1.35 -16.07 -4.75
C CYS A 69 -0.58 -16.84 -5.84
N GLY A 70 -1.12 -16.94 -7.06
CA GLY A 70 -0.55 -17.73 -8.14
C GLY A 70 -0.26 -19.15 -7.68
N SER A 71 1.01 -19.57 -7.81
CA SER A 71 1.47 -20.92 -7.48
C SER A 71 1.66 -21.15 -5.98
N GLY A 72 1.36 -20.14 -5.15
CA GLY A 72 1.45 -20.23 -3.69
C GLY A 72 2.88 -20.14 -3.13
N SER A 73 3.86 -19.81 -3.97
CA SER A 73 5.29 -19.80 -3.60
C SER A 73 5.57 -18.91 -2.37
N ASP A 74 4.95 -17.73 -2.29
CA ASP A 74 5.15 -16.80 -1.18
C ASP A 74 4.62 -17.36 0.15
N LEU A 75 3.41 -17.93 0.13
CA LEU A 75 2.83 -18.55 1.32
C LEU A 75 3.56 -19.81 1.76
N ILE A 76 4.04 -20.63 0.82
CA ILE A 76 4.84 -21.83 1.14
C ILE A 76 6.12 -21.43 1.87
N LEU A 77 6.85 -20.42 1.35
CA LEU A 77 8.07 -19.93 1.99
C LEU A 77 7.81 -19.30 3.36
N LEU A 78 6.72 -18.53 3.52
CA LEU A 78 6.33 -17.99 4.82
C LEU A 78 5.95 -19.09 5.81
N ASN A 79 5.28 -20.14 5.35
CA ASN A 79 4.87 -21.27 6.18
C ASN A 79 6.07 -22.02 6.77
N GLU A 80 7.15 -22.18 6.00
CA GLU A 80 8.40 -22.76 6.50
C GLU A 80 9.01 -21.94 7.65
N SER A 81 8.87 -20.61 7.60
CA SER A 81 9.41 -19.70 8.60
C SER A 81 8.49 -19.48 9.81
N TYR A 82 7.17 -19.59 9.60
CA TYR A 82 6.14 -19.29 10.59
C TYR A 82 5.06 -20.40 10.63
N PRO A 83 5.43 -21.63 11.03
CA PRO A 83 4.55 -22.80 10.94
C PRO A 83 3.34 -22.76 11.88
N SER A 84 3.26 -21.78 12.79
CA SER A 84 2.13 -21.60 13.72
C SER A 84 1.00 -20.74 13.17
N LEU A 85 1.18 -20.08 12.02
CA LEU A 85 0.18 -19.22 11.40
C LEU A 85 -0.73 -20.03 10.46
N ASP A 86 -1.94 -19.56 10.23
CA ASP A 86 -2.83 -20.09 9.20
C ASP A 86 -2.68 -19.29 7.91
N PHE A 87 -2.48 -20.00 6.79
CA PHE A 87 -2.21 -19.41 5.49
C PHE A 87 -3.32 -19.74 4.49
N PHE A 88 -3.75 -18.72 3.75
CA PHE A 88 -4.82 -18.82 2.79
C PHE A 88 -4.36 -18.15 1.50
N GLY A 89 -4.46 -18.84 0.37
CA GLY A 89 -4.12 -18.28 -0.94
C GLY A 89 -5.34 -18.31 -1.86
N TYR A 90 -5.70 -17.16 -2.39
CA TYR A 90 -6.74 -17.03 -3.39
C TYR A 90 -6.11 -16.69 -4.74
N ASP A 91 -6.42 -17.49 -5.75
CA ASP A 91 -6.12 -17.15 -7.14
C ASP A 91 -7.24 -17.69 -8.04
N PRO A 92 -7.87 -16.86 -8.87
CA PRO A 92 -8.98 -17.29 -9.73
C PRO A 92 -8.56 -18.27 -10.83
N CYS A 93 -7.26 -18.42 -11.11
CA CYS A 93 -6.73 -19.40 -12.05
C CYS A 93 -6.68 -20.79 -11.41
N ILE A 94 -7.57 -21.69 -11.84
CA ILE A 94 -7.68 -23.04 -11.27
C ILE A 94 -6.37 -23.83 -11.42
N GLU A 95 -5.68 -23.67 -12.56
CA GLU A 95 -4.42 -24.35 -12.84
C GLU A 95 -3.31 -23.91 -11.86
N MET A 96 -3.29 -22.63 -11.47
CA MET A 96 -2.34 -22.11 -10.48
C MET A 96 -2.62 -22.69 -9.09
N ILE A 97 -3.89 -22.81 -8.73
CA ILE A 97 -4.34 -23.37 -7.45
C ILE A 97 -4.10 -24.89 -7.38
N GLU A 98 -4.29 -25.61 -8.48
CA GLU A 98 -3.94 -27.04 -8.57
C GLU A 98 -2.43 -27.23 -8.38
N HIS A 99 -1.62 -26.40 -9.03
CA HIS A 99 -0.17 -26.40 -8.85
C HIS A 99 0.21 -26.07 -7.39
N ALA A 100 -0.33 -25.01 -6.80
CA ALA A 100 -0.07 -24.62 -5.42
C ALA A 100 -0.42 -25.75 -4.43
N ASN A 101 -1.57 -26.40 -4.63
CA ASN A 101 -2.00 -27.54 -3.82
C ASN A 101 -1.12 -28.78 -4.01
N SER A 102 -0.44 -28.94 -5.15
CA SER A 102 0.54 -30.02 -5.36
C SER A 102 1.87 -29.78 -4.65
N LEU A 103 2.22 -28.51 -4.39
CA LEU A 103 3.48 -28.11 -3.76
C LEU A 103 3.39 -28.06 -2.24
N LYS A 104 2.20 -27.79 -1.69
CA LYS A 104 2.02 -27.64 -0.24
C LYS A 104 2.37 -28.94 0.51
N GLN A 105 3.08 -28.79 1.62
CA GLN A 105 3.45 -29.91 2.50
C GLN A 105 2.75 -29.86 3.86
N SER A 106 2.12 -28.73 4.20
CA SER A 106 1.49 -28.52 5.50
C SER A 106 -0.04 -28.43 5.40
N GLN A 107 -0.72 -28.69 6.51
CA GLN A 107 -2.18 -28.63 6.62
C GLN A 107 -2.70 -27.22 6.96
N ASN A 108 -1.87 -26.35 7.53
CA ASN A 108 -2.21 -24.96 7.86
C ASN A 108 -2.10 -24.01 6.66
N ILE A 109 -2.07 -24.55 5.43
CA ILE A 109 -2.09 -23.77 4.19
C ILE A 109 -3.21 -24.26 3.26
N GLN A 110 -4.05 -23.32 2.85
CA GLN A 110 -5.22 -23.59 2.02
C GLN A 110 -5.19 -22.72 0.77
N PHE A 111 -5.27 -23.33 -0.40
CA PHE A 111 -5.33 -22.64 -1.70
C PHE A 111 -6.69 -22.88 -2.34
N SER A 112 -7.31 -21.81 -2.85
CA SER A 112 -8.64 -21.87 -3.47
C SER A 112 -8.77 -20.90 -4.64
N SER A 113 -9.51 -21.33 -5.67
CA SER A 113 -9.97 -20.48 -6.77
C SER A 113 -11.41 -19.98 -6.59
N GLN A 114 -12.04 -20.38 -5.49
CA GLN A 114 -13.29 -19.80 -5.00
C GLN A 114 -12.95 -18.70 -4.02
N ASP A 115 -13.78 -17.66 -4.01
CA ASP A 115 -13.67 -16.54 -3.09
C ASP A 115 -13.50 -17.01 -1.63
N LEU A 116 -12.30 -16.78 -1.09
CA LEU A 116 -11.93 -17.09 0.30
C LEU A 116 -12.30 -15.98 1.28
N LEU A 117 -12.85 -14.88 0.78
CA LEU A 117 -13.28 -13.72 1.56
C LEU A 117 -14.66 -14.01 2.17
N THR A 118 -14.69 -15.06 3.00
CA THR A 118 -15.83 -15.45 3.84
C THR A 118 -15.51 -15.30 5.32
N GLN A 119 -14.24 -15.00 5.66
CA GLN A 119 -13.73 -14.76 7.00
C GLN A 119 -12.80 -13.53 7.00
N SER A 120 -12.43 -13.07 8.20
CA SER A 120 -11.48 -11.97 8.35
C SER A 120 -10.05 -12.46 8.59
N PHE A 121 -9.07 -11.71 8.09
CA PHE A 121 -7.64 -12.03 8.19
C PHE A 121 -6.86 -10.94 8.91
N ASP A 122 -5.79 -11.31 9.61
CA ASP A 122 -4.92 -10.37 10.32
C ASP A 122 -3.90 -9.70 9.41
N LEU A 123 -3.48 -10.39 8.35
CA LEU A 123 -2.64 -9.84 7.30
C LEU A 123 -3.21 -10.28 5.95
N ILE A 124 -3.51 -9.33 5.08
CA ILE A 124 -3.75 -9.61 3.66
C ILE A 124 -2.53 -9.09 2.90
N ILE A 125 -2.01 -9.89 1.96
CA ILE A 125 -0.97 -9.48 1.04
C ILE A 125 -1.49 -9.56 -0.40
N SER A 126 -1.01 -8.68 -1.27
CA SER A 126 -1.20 -8.77 -2.73
C SER A 126 0.08 -8.36 -3.41
N ASN A 127 0.54 -9.16 -4.36
CA ASN A 127 1.77 -8.88 -5.09
C ASN A 127 1.52 -9.00 -6.60
N ALA A 128 1.70 -7.89 -7.31
CA ALA A 128 1.55 -7.79 -8.75
C ALA A 128 0.25 -8.44 -9.26
N SER A 129 -0.86 -8.19 -8.56
CA SER A 129 -2.15 -8.84 -8.84
C SER A 129 -3.28 -7.85 -9.02
N ILE A 130 -3.39 -6.82 -8.17
CA ILE A 130 -4.50 -5.87 -8.21
C ILE A 130 -4.42 -4.99 -9.46
N HIS A 131 -3.23 -4.55 -9.87
CA HIS A 131 -3.07 -3.72 -11.08
C HIS A 131 -3.48 -4.45 -12.37
N LEU A 132 -3.68 -5.77 -12.33
CA LEU A 132 -4.17 -6.53 -13.48
C LEU A 132 -5.68 -6.37 -13.66
N LEU A 133 -6.41 -5.85 -12.67
CA LEU A 133 -7.87 -5.91 -12.62
C LEU A 133 -8.46 -4.53 -12.89
N LYS A 134 -9.64 -4.46 -13.52
CA LYS A 134 -10.26 -3.17 -13.87
C LYS A 134 -10.87 -2.47 -12.65
N LYS A 135 -11.45 -3.24 -11.72
CA LYS A 135 -12.24 -2.74 -10.59
C LYS A 135 -11.43 -2.54 -9.30
N GLN A 136 -10.22 -1.97 -9.40
CA GLN A 136 -9.24 -1.89 -8.30
C GLN A 136 -9.81 -1.28 -7.01
N ASN A 137 -10.60 -0.21 -7.11
CA ASN A 137 -11.25 0.40 -5.94
C ASN A 137 -12.19 -0.57 -5.22
N GLU A 138 -13.07 -1.26 -5.97
CA GLU A 138 -14.00 -2.26 -5.41
C GLU A 138 -13.23 -3.41 -4.74
N ILE A 139 -12.07 -3.77 -5.28
CA ILE A 139 -11.22 -4.84 -4.76
C ILE A 139 -10.58 -4.42 -3.44
N ILE A 140 -10.03 -3.21 -3.37
CA ILE A 140 -9.43 -2.67 -2.14
C ILE A 140 -10.49 -2.49 -1.06
N GLN A 141 -11.70 -2.04 -1.41
CA GLN A 141 -12.86 -2.01 -0.50
C GLN A 141 -13.21 -3.40 0.04
N ASN A 142 -13.16 -4.41 -0.82
CA ASN A 142 -13.45 -5.76 -0.41
C ASN A 142 -12.36 -6.34 0.49
N ILE A 143 -11.09 -6.11 0.19
CA ILE A 143 -9.94 -6.43 1.07
C ILE A 143 -10.13 -5.76 2.45
N TYR A 144 -10.46 -4.47 2.49
CA TYR A 144 -10.73 -3.75 3.74
C TYR A 144 -11.81 -4.43 4.58
N SER A 145 -12.93 -4.84 3.96
CA SER A 145 -14.03 -5.50 4.69
C SER A 145 -13.65 -6.85 5.30
N HIS A 146 -12.63 -7.52 4.75
CA HIS A 146 -12.14 -8.83 5.22
C HIS A 146 -10.87 -8.74 6.06
N LEU A 147 -10.37 -7.54 6.38
CA LEU A 147 -9.37 -7.40 7.42
C LEU A 147 -10.02 -7.50 8.80
N SER A 148 -9.33 -8.13 9.74
CA SER A 148 -9.67 -8.03 11.16
C SER A 148 -9.53 -6.57 11.64
N GLY A 149 -10.03 -6.23 12.83
CA GLY A 149 -10.02 -4.84 13.33
C GLY A 149 -8.62 -4.22 13.39
N ASN A 150 -7.63 -5.01 13.79
CA ASN A 150 -6.21 -4.63 13.81
C ASN A 150 -5.43 -5.13 12.58
N GLY A 151 -6.16 -5.61 11.56
CA GLY A 151 -5.58 -6.22 10.38
C GLY A 151 -4.79 -5.23 9.54
N ILE A 152 -3.78 -5.75 8.85
CA ILE A 152 -2.89 -4.99 7.98
C ILE A 152 -3.05 -5.48 6.55
N PHE A 153 -3.08 -4.58 5.58
CA PHE A 153 -2.97 -4.91 4.17
C PHE A 153 -1.62 -4.45 3.63
N LEU A 154 -0.88 -5.36 3.00
CA LEU A 154 0.40 -5.08 2.34
C LEU A 154 0.26 -5.33 0.83
N SER A 155 0.35 -4.26 0.04
CA SER A 155 0.13 -4.29 -1.41
C SER A 155 1.41 -3.91 -2.15
N GLY A 156 1.94 -4.80 -2.98
CA GLY A 156 3.04 -4.53 -3.91
C GLY A 156 2.53 -4.47 -5.34
N GLU A 157 2.45 -3.30 -5.96
CA GLU A 157 1.77 -3.12 -7.24
C GLU A 157 2.51 -2.19 -8.21
N PHE A 158 2.22 -2.35 -9.50
CA PHE A 158 2.68 -1.44 -10.55
C PHE A 158 1.76 -0.22 -10.67
N VAL A 159 2.36 0.97 -10.67
CA VAL A 159 1.69 2.27 -10.84
C VAL A 159 2.48 3.16 -11.80
N CYS A 160 1.88 4.25 -12.25
CA CYS A 160 2.54 5.25 -13.08
C CYS A 160 2.37 6.68 -12.55
N SER A 161 3.16 7.61 -13.06
CA SER A 161 3.10 9.03 -12.71
C SER A 161 1.98 9.80 -13.41
N SER A 162 1.32 9.21 -14.40
CA SER A 162 0.36 9.91 -15.26
C SER A 162 -0.77 9.01 -15.72
N SER A 163 -2.00 9.53 -15.67
CA SER A 163 -3.20 8.90 -16.24
C SER A 163 -3.38 9.15 -17.74
N GLU A 164 -2.47 9.88 -18.38
CA GLU A 164 -2.51 10.12 -19.82
C GLU A 164 -2.21 8.88 -20.65
N ILE A 165 -1.40 7.95 -20.10
CA ILE A 165 -1.14 6.68 -20.77
C ILE A 165 -2.36 5.78 -20.68
N LYS A 166 -2.88 5.36 -21.84
CA LYS A 166 -4.00 4.44 -21.94
C LYS A 166 -3.60 3.22 -22.77
N PHE A 167 -3.60 2.07 -22.14
CA PHE A 167 -3.39 0.79 -22.79
C PHE A 167 -4.70 0.33 -23.43
N SER A 168 -4.83 0.52 -24.75
CA SER A 168 -5.92 -0.07 -25.54
C SER A 168 -5.45 -1.36 -26.20
N GLU A 169 -6.28 -2.40 -26.18
CA GLU A 169 -5.97 -3.71 -26.80
C GLU A 169 -5.65 -3.57 -28.29
N ASP A 170 -6.35 -2.68 -28.99
CA ASP A 170 -6.15 -2.41 -30.41
C ASP A 170 -4.71 -1.99 -30.73
N LEU A 171 -3.98 -1.36 -29.80
CA LEU A 171 -2.61 -0.89 -30.05
C LEU A 171 -1.59 -2.02 -30.25
N PHE A 172 -1.95 -3.26 -29.92
CA PHE A 172 -1.02 -4.38 -29.82
C PHE A 172 -1.33 -5.46 -30.86
N ASN A 173 -0.31 -6.22 -31.26
CA ASN A 173 -0.40 -7.26 -32.31
C ASN A 173 -1.16 -8.53 -31.89
N ASN A 174 -2.18 -8.43 -31.02
CA ASN A 174 -2.77 -9.58 -30.31
C ASN A 174 -1.73 -10.43 -29.56
N GLN A 175 -0.55 -9.84 -29.25
CA GLN A 175 0.48 -10.48 -28.44
C GLN A 175 0.18 -10.29 -26.95
N LYS A 176 0.67 -11.19 -26.11
CA LYS A 176 0.32 -11.32 -24.69
C LYS A 176 0.91 -10.26 -23.76
N THR A 177 1.79 -9.40 -24.28
CA THR A 177 2.52 -8.36 -23.54
C THR A 177 1.65 -7.25 -22.91
N PRO A 178 0.44 -6.89 -23.41
CA PRO A 178 -0.42 -5.88 -22.79
C PRO A 178 -0.97 -6.32 -21.44
N LEU A 179 -1.04 -7.63 -21.16
CA LEU A 179 -1.76 -8.16 -20.00
C LEU A 179 -1.17 -7.70 -18.66
N LEU A 180 0.15 -7.55 -18.57
CA LEU A 180 0.84 -7.14 -17.34
C LEU A 180 0.73 -5.63 -17.05
N PHE A 181 0.46 -4.81 -18.06
CA PHE A 181 0.52 -3.35 -17.92
C PHE A 181 -0.82 -2.65 -18.18
N GLN A 182 -1.86 -3.40 -18.56
CA GLN A 182 -3.10 -2.85 -19.10
C GLN A 182 -3.84 -1.92 -18.14
N ASN A 183 -3.92 -2.28 -16.86
CA ASN A 183 -4.69 -1.53 -15.87
C ASN A 183 -3.77 -0.85 -14.83
N ILE A 184 -2.54 -0.48 -15.22
CA ILE A 184 -1.69 0.33 -14.33
C ILE A 184 -2.38 1.66 -14.04
N SER A 185 -2.66 1.90 -12.76
CA SER A 185 -3.26 3.14 -12.27
C SER A 185 -2.18 4.20 -12.05
N GLN A 186 -2.58 5.46 -12.22
CA GLN A 186 -1.79 6.57 -11.69
C GLN A 186 -1.64 6.40 -10.16
N GLN A 187 -0.45 6.59 -9.64
CA GLN A 187 -0.12 6.34 -8.24
C GLN A 187 -1.06 7.08 -7.27
N GLU A 188 -1.35 8.35 -7.51
CA GLU A 188 -2.21 9.14 -6.63
C GLU A 188 -3.63 8.57 -6.58
N ILE A 189 -4.15 8.12 -7.73
CA ILE A 189 -5.45 7.47 -7.85
C ILE A 189 -5.43 6.11 -7.11
N PHE A 190 -4.37 5.34 -7.29
CA PHE A 190 -4.25 4.04 -6.63
C PHE A 190 -4.19 4.16 -5.10
N ILE A 191 -3.43 5.13 -4.57
CA ILE A 191 -3.39 5.43 -3.15
C ILE A 191 -4.77 5.90 -2.65
N GLN A 192 -5.48 6.71 -3.43
CA GLN A 192 -6.82 7.19 -3.06
C GLN A 192 -7.82 6.05 -2.84
N TYR A 193 -7.70 4.94 -3.57
CA TYR A 193 -8.56 3.77 -3.35
C TYR A 193 -8.47 3.18 -1.93
N PHE A 194 -7.32 3.30 -1.27
CA PHE A 194 -7.20 2.87 0.13
C PHE A 194 -8.01 3.79 1.06
N PHE A 195 -7.92 5.10 0.88
CA PHE A 195 -8.71 6.05 1.66
C PHE A 195 -10.21 5.91 1.38
N ASP A 196 -10.60 5.71 0.13
CA ASP A 196 -12.00 5.46 -0.27
C ASP A 196 -12.55 4.17 0.38
N ALA A 197 -11.71 3.16 0.57
CA ALA A 197 -12.06 1.93 1.27
C ALA A 197 -12.20 2.11 2.79
N GLY A 198 -11.68 3.19 3.36
CA GLY A 198 -11.75 3.50 4.79
C GLY A 198 -10.48 3.16 5.56
N PHE A 199 -9.35 2.91 4.90
CA PHE A 199 -8.05 2.85 5.58
C PHE A 199 -7.68 4.24 6.11
N GLU A 200 -7.30 4.31 7.38
CA GLU A 200 -6.83 5.54 8.02
C GLU A 200 -5.30 5.66 7.90
N GLU A 201 -4.57 4.57 8.12
CA GLU A 201 -3.12 4.55 7.93
C GLU A 201 -2.80 3.98 6.55
N VAL A 202 -2.11 4.76 5.71
CA VAL A 202 -1.63 4.33 4.39
C VAL A 202 -0.20 4.84 4.22
N GLU A 203 0.76 3.93 4.25
CA GLU A 203 2.19 4.24 4.17
C GLU A 203 2.80 3.60 2.91
N VAL A 204 3.46 4.43 2.08
CA VAL A 204 4.29 3.93 0.97
C VAL A 204 5.65 3.56 1.54
N LEU A 205 5.87 2.27 1.79
CA LEU A 205 7.11 1.72 2.35
C LEU A 205 8.26 1.76 1.34
N GLU A 206 7.93 1.58 0.06
CA GLU A 206 8.94 1.46 -0.99
C GLU A 206 8.41 1.99 -2.32
N ARG A 207 9.29 2.65 -3.08
CA ARG A 207 9.06 3.03 -4.48
C ARG A 207 10.29 2.70 -5.31
N LYS A 208 10.15 1.81 -6.29
CA LYS A 208 11.19 1.45 -7.25
C LYS A 208 10.79 1.90 -8.64
N VAL A 209 11.64 2.66 -9.31
CA VAL A 209 11.44 3.04 -10.71
C VAL A 209 11.73 1.83 -11.61
N PHE A 210 10.91 1.62 -12.63
CA PHE A 210 11.19 0.67 -13.72
C PHE A 210 10.77 1.26 -15.07
N ASP A 211 11.34 0.73 -16.15
CA ASP A 211 11.00 1.17 -17.51
C ASP A 211 10.40 -0.01 -18.31
N PRO A 212 9.07 -0.05 -18.52
CA PRO A 212 8.44 -1.06 -19.35
C PRO A 212 8.52 -0.76 -20.85
N SER A 213 9.04 0.41 -21.25
CA SER A 213 8.97 0.89 -22.63
C SER A 213 9.56 -0.09 -23.64
N PRO A 214 10.73 -0.73 -23.42
CA PRO A 214 11.28 -1.68 -24.39
C PRO A 214 10.33 -2.86 -24.69
N HIS A 215 9.68 -3.41 -23.65
CA HIS A 215 8.77 -4.53 -23.79
C HIS A 215 7.46 -4.12 -24.49
N ILE A 216 6.91 -2.97 -24.12
CA ILE A 216 5.67 -2.43 -24.69
C ILE A 216 5.87 -2.07 -26.15
N LEU A 217 6.94 -1.33 -26.49
CA LEU A 217 7.21 -0.85 -27.84
C LEU A 217 7.41 -1.99 -28.84
N ASN A 218 8.06 -3.08 -28.42
CA ASN A 218 8.26 -4.28 -29.25
C ASN A 218 6.95 -5.03 -29.55
N SER A 219 5.89 -4.77 -28.77
CA SER A 219 4.61 -5.47 -28.88
C SER A 219 3.55 -4.67 -29.64
N LEU A 220 3.84 -3.41 -29.96
CA LEU A 220 2.94 -2.53 -30.69
C LEU A 220 2.66 -3.05 -32.10
N ASN A 221 1.42 -2.87 -32.54
CA ASN A 221 1.04 -3.16 -33.91
C ASN A 221 1.67 -2.15 -34.88
N PRO A 222 2.55 -2.57 -35.80
CA PRO A 222 3.22 -1.65 -36.72
C PRO A 222 2.24 -0.98 -37.69
N ASN A 223 1.05 -1.56 -37.90
CA ASN A 223 0.03 -1.02 -38.79
C ASN A 223 -0.85 0.06 -38.13
N ILE A 224 -0.66 0.33 -36.84
CA ILE A 224 -1.48 1.28 -36.08
C ILE A 224 -0.65 2.49 -35.68
N ASN A 225 -1.17 3.68 -36.01
CA ASN A 225 -0.57 4.93 -35.58
C ASN A 225 -0.62 5.02 -34.05
N SER A 226 0.55 4.90 -33.45
CA SER A 226 0.76 4.86 -32.00
C SER A 226 1.68 5.99 -31.54
N SER A 227 1.84 7.06 -32.33
CA SER A 227 2.74 8.19 -32.00
C SER A 227 2.39 8.85 -30.67
N ASN A 228 1.11 9.12 -30.41
CA ASN A 228 0.66 9.70 -29.14
C ASN A 228 0.93 8.75 -27.97
N PHE A 229 0.64 7.45 -28.15
CA PHE A 229 0.92 6.44 -27.13
C PHE A 229 2.43 6.34 -26.83
N ARG A 230 3.29 6.34 -27.86
CA ARG A 230 4.76 6.36 -27.70
C ARG A 230 5.22 7.59 -26.93
N TYR A 231 4.68 8.76 -27.27
CA TYR A 231 4.98 10.00 -26.57
C TYR A 231 4.57 9.92 -25.09
N SER A 232 3.34 9.51 -24.79
CA SER A 232 2.89 9.33 -23.40
C SER A 232 3.73 8.30 -22.65
N LEU A 233 4.06 7.17 -23.27
CA LEU A 233 4.88 6.11 -22.67
C LEU A 233 6.27 6.61 -22.25
N ILE A 234 6.97 7.34 -23.12
CA ILE A 234 8.31 7.87 -22.85
C ILE A 234 8.29 8.98 -21.78
N ASN A 235 7.19 9.74 -21.70
CA ASN A 235 7.03 10.82 -20.72
C ASN A 235 6.36 10.37 -19.42
N THR A 236 6.03 9.09 -19.29
CA THR A 236 5.44 8.52 -18.07
C THR A 236 6.49 7.75 -17.30
N GLN A 237 6.65 8.06 -16.01
CA GLN A 237 7.46 7.24 -15.11
C GLN A 237 6.61 6.11 -14.55
N PHE A 238 7.19 4.91 -14.45
CA PHE A 238 6.54 3.75 -13.88
C PHE A 238 7.25 3.32 -12.61
N TYR A 239 6.45 2.85 -11.65
CA TYR A 239 6.94 2.45 -10.34
C TYR A 239 6.35 1.12 -9.91
N ILE A 240 7.15 0.35 -9.19
CA ILE A 240 6.65 -0.65 -8.26
C ILE A 240 6.57 0.05 -6.91
N ILE A 241 5.39 0.05 -6.30
CA ILE A 241 5.18 0.61 -4.98
C ILE A 241 4.78 -0.49 -4.01
N ILE A 242 5.25 -0.39 -2.76
CA ILE A 242 4.80 -1.21 -1.66
C ILE A 242 4.06 -0.30 -0.68
N ILE A 243 2.78 -0.58 -0.48
CA ILE A 243 1.90 0.14 0.45
C ILE A 243 1.55 -0.78 1.61
N GLN A 244 1.73 -0.28 2.83
CA GLN A 244 1.12 -0.87 4.02
C GLN A 244 -0.08 -0.02 4.43
N ALA A 245 -1.21 -0.65 4.73
CA ALA A 245 -2.40 0.03 5.17
C ALA A 245 -3.08 -0.64 6.38
N SER A 246 -3.59 0.18 7.29
CA SER A 246 -4.31 -0.26 8.51
C SER A 246 -5.67 0.45 8.62
N LYS A 247 -6.67 -0.22 9.20
CA LYS A 247 -8.01 0.37 9.41
C LYS A 247 -7.98 1.61 10.29
N GLU A 248 -7.16 1.58 11.34
CA GLU A 248 -7.01 2.67 12.29
C GLU A 248 -5.61 3.26 12.18
N LEU A 249 -5.52 4.57 12.31
CA LEU A 249 -4.22 5.23 12.46
C LEU A 249 -3.61 4.84 13.81
N LYS A 250 -2.38 4.30 13.81
CA LYS A 250 -1.73 3.86 15.05
C LYS A 250 -0.94 4.99 15.71
N ALA A 251 -1.17 5.18 17.00
CA ALA A 251 -0.34 6.04 17.81
C ALA A 251 0.98 5.32 18.16
N THR A 252 2.12 5.99 17.94
CA THR A 252 3.44 5.47 18.28
C THR A 252 3.76 5.77 19.75
N PRO A 253 4.12 4.78 20.59
CA PRO A 253 4.68 5.04 21.90
C PRO A 253 6.03 5.76 21.77
N LEU A 254 6.24 6.84 22.52
CA LEU A 254 7.47 7.62 22.47
C LEU A 254 7.85 8.10 23.87
N ALA A 255 9.13 7.93 24.20
CA ALA A 255 9.74 8.61 25.34
C ALA A 255 10.18 10.01 24.92
N PHE A 256 9.85 11.01 25.74
CA PHE A 256 10.24 12.40 25.50
C PHE A 256 10.68 13.08 26.81
N GLN A 257 11.40 14.19 26.66
CA GLN A 257 11.92 14.98 27.76
C GLN A 257 11.08 16.26 27.95
N CYS A 258 10.66 16.53 29.19
CA CYS A 258 9.89 17.72 29.49
C CYS A 258 10.72 18.99 29.28
N SER A 259 10.21 19.96 28.51
CA SER A 259 10.92 21.21 28.21
C SER A 259 11.18 22.09 29.45
N ASN A 260 10.44 21.89 30.54
CA ASN A 260 10.55 22.69 31.75
C ASN A 260 11.45 22.04 32.82
N CYS A 261 11.09 20.84 33.29
CA CYS A 261 11.81 20.17 34.38
C CYS A 261 12.76 19.06 33.93
N GLN A 262 12.90 18.84 32.61
CA GLN A 262 13.83 17.85 32.01
C GLN A 262 13.57 16.37 32.39
N MET A 263 12.45 16.09 33.06
CA MET A 263 12.04 14.73 33.42
C MET A 263 11.58 13.95 32.18
N LEU A 264 11.92 12.66 32.13
CA LEU A 264 11.54 11.76 31.05
C LEU A 264 10.17 11.14 31.30
N HIS A 265 9.33 11.14 30.26
CA HIS A 265 7.99 10.57 30.29
C HIS A 265 7.72 9.81 28.99
N GLN A 266 6.75 8.91 29.05
CA GLN A 266 6.25 8.20 27.86
C GLN A 266 4.82 8.60 27.60
N ASP A 267 4.51 8.77 26.32
CA ASP A 267 3.14 8.98 25.85
C ASP A 267 3.01 8.40 24.45
N LYS A 268 1.82 8.48 23.87
CA LYS A 268 1.55 8.06 22.49
C LYS A 268 1.39 9.28 21.60
N ILE A 269 1.91 9.19 20.38
CA ILE A 269 1.81 10.25 19.38
C ILE A 269 1.29 9.72 18.04
N TYR A 270 0.37 10.46 17.46
CA TYR A 270 -0.02 10.34 16.06
C TYR A 270 0.85 11.29 15.24
N ARG A 271 1.73 10.75 14.38
CA ARG A 271 2.71 11.57 13.64
C ARG A 271 2.10 12.45 12.56
N SER A 272 0.98 12.03 11.98
CA SER A 272 0.31 12.74 10.89
C SER A 272 -1.20 12.52 10.99
N ILE A 273 -1.98 13.59 11.11
CA ILE A 273 -3.44 13.54 11.16
C ILE A 273 -4.02 14.32 9.98
N ASN A 274 -4.58 13.63 9.00
CA ASN A 274 -5.43 14.26 7.99
C ASN A 274 -6.87 14.46 8.53
N LYS A 275 -7.40 15.69 8.44
CA LYS A 275 -8.71 16.07 8.98
C LYS A 275 -9.87 15.35 8.29
N GLN A 276 -9.76 15.11 6.99
CA GLN A 276 -10.84 14.49 6.21
C GLN A 276 -10.96 13.00 6.54
N THR A 277 -9.83 12.30 6.65
CA THR A 277 -9.81 10.85 6.90
C THR A 277 -9.91 10.52 8.40
N HIS A 278 -9.32 11.32 9.28
CA HIS A 278 -9.25 11.06 10.73
C HIS A 278 -10.11 12.01 11.56
N GLN A 279 -11.39 12.19 11.21
CA GLN A 279 -12.25 13.19 11.85
C GLN A 279 -12.34 13.04 13.38
N SER A 280 -12.40 11.80 13.86
CA SER A 280 -12.47 11.48 15.29
C SER A 280 -11.18 11.87 16.02
N LEU A 281 -10.01 11.50 15.48
CA LEU A 281 -8.70 11.84 16.03
C LEU A 281 -8.45 13.35 15.94
N TYR A 282 -8.81 13.99 14.84
CA TYR A 282 -8.69 15.44 14.69
C TYR A 282 -9.52 16.18 15.76
N LYS A 283 -10.74 15.73 16.06
CA LYS A 283 -11.53 16.30 17.17
C LYS A 283 -10.84 16.13 18.52
N LYS A 284 -10.32 14.93 18.82
CA LYS A 284 -9.54 14.67 20.06
C LYS A 284 -8.29 15.54 20.14
N LEU A 285 -7.62 15.77 19.01
CA LEU A 285 -6.45 16.62 18.92
C LEU A 285 -6.79 18.07 19.25
N LEU A 286 -7.88 18.61 18.70
CA LEU A 286 -8.35 19.97 19.03
C LEU A 286 -8.69 20.12 20.51
N LEU A 287 -9.22 19.07 21.14
CA LEU A 287 -9.51 19.05 22.58
C LEU A 287 -8.26 18.85 23.47
N GLY A 288 -7.10 18.58 22.87
CA GLY A 288 -5.86 18.31 23.60
C GLY A 288 -5.81 16.93 24.27
N GLU A 289 -6.68 16.00 23.85
CA GLU A 289 -6.73 14.62 24.37
C GLU A 289 -5.63 13.72 23.77
N ILE A 290 -5.07 14.10 22.62
CA ILE A 290 -3.98 13.38 21.95
C ILE A 290 -2.87 14.35 21.53
N ASN A 291 -1.63 13.86 21.44
CA ASN A 291 -0.41 14.60 21.05
C ASN A 291 -0.01 15.79 21.95
N LEU A 292 -0.82 16.14 22.95
CA LEU A 292 -0.53 17.12 23.99
C LEU A 292 -0.43 16.38 25.33
N SER A 293 0.71 16.52 26.02
CA SER A 293 1.00 15.76 27.24
C SER A 293 1.23 16.69 28.44
N GLU A 294 0.66 16.33 29.60
CA GLU A 294 0.93 16.98 30.88
C GLU A 294 2.12 16.31 31.56
N CYS A 295 3.17 17.08 31.87
CA CYS A 295 4.28 16.57 32.67
C CYS A 295 3.78 16.14 34.08
N PRO A 296 3.90 14.86 34.49
CA PRO A 296 3.42 14.41 35.79
C PRO A 296 4.20 15.01 36.97
N HIS A 297 5.40 15.57 36.73
CA HIS A 297 6.22 16.21 37.76
C HIS A 297 5.90 17.70 37.95
N CYS A 298 5.97 18.50 36.89
CA CYS A 298 5.84 19.96 36.97
C CYS A 298 4.58 20.53 36.31
N LYS A 299 3.68 19.66 35.81
CA LYS A 299 2.39 20.04 35.22
C LYS A 299 2.46 20.91 33.96
N THR A 300 3.65 21.02 33.36
CA THR A 300 3.82 21.71 32.07
C THR A 300 3.13 20.92 30.95
N MET A 301 2.26 21.60 30.21
CA MET A 301 1.62 21.11 28.99
C MET A 301 2.52 21.38 27.78
N GLN A 302 2.79 20.36 26.97
CA GLN A 302 3.56 20.51 25.74
C GLN A 302 3.22 19.42 24.74
N PHE A 303 3.50 19.68 23.46
CA PHE A 303 3.43 18.62 22.46
C PHE A 303 4.44 17.52 22.77
N THR A 304 3.99 16.27 22.66
CA THR A 304 4.78 15.08 23.02
C THR A 304 6.01 14.93 22.11
N ALA A 305 5.82 15.17 20.81
CA ALA A 305 6.85 15.09 19.77
C ALA A 305 6.38 15.85 18.52
N PRO A 306 7.24 15.97 17.48
CA PRO A 306 6.81 16.53 16.22
C PRO A 306 5.68 15.73 15.58
N PHE A 307 4.63 16.41 15.13
CA PHE A 307 3.59 15.83 14.30
C PHE A 307 3.04 16.86 13.31
N GLN A 308 2.37 16.37 12.28
CA GLN A 308 1.72 17.20 11.28
C GLN A 308 0.20 16.98 11.26
N VAL A 309 -0.52 18.02 10.86
CA VAL A 309 -1.96 18.00 10.65
C VAL A 309 -2.25 18.59 9.28
N HIS A 310 -3.10 17.93 8.51
CA HIS A 310 -3.44 18.36 7.16
C HIS A 310 -4.94 18.52 7.02
N ASP A 311 -5.40 19.70 6.62
CA ASP A 311 -6.76 19.96 6.16
C ASP A 311 -6.72 20.24 4.66
N MET A 312 -7.06 19.22 3.87
CA MET A 312 -7.08 19.32 2.41
C MET A 312 -8.18 20.28 1.92
N LYS A 313 -9.30 20.35 2.63
CA LYS A 313 -10.47 21.13 2.22
C LYS A 313 -10.20 22.63 2.34
N SER A 314 -9.56 23.04 3.44
CA SER A 314 -9.13 24.43 3.63
C SER A 314 -7.72 24.70 3.09
N GLN A 315 -7.05 23.69 2.54
CA GLN A 315 -5.66 23.76 2.09
C GLN A 315 -4.71 24.26 3.21
N LYS A 316 -4.93 23.83 4.45
CA LYS A 316 -4.10 24.17 5.61
C LYS A 316 -3.21 23.00 6.01
N MET A 317 -1.96 23.26 6.39
CA MET A 317 -1.07 22.27 7.00
C MET A 317 -0.37 22.86 8.22
N ALA A 318 -0.50 22.19 9.37
CA ALA A 318 0.13 22.60 10.60
C ALA A 318 1.22 21.60 10.98
N PHE A 319 2.40 22.11 11.32
CA PHE A 319 3.48 21.30 11.90
C PHE A 319 3.70 21.72 13.35
N CYS A 320 3.47 20.79 14.27
CA CYS A 320 3.53 21.04 15.70
C CYS A 320 4.81 20.44 16.28
N PHE A 321 5.53 21.19 17.11
CA PHE A 321 6.82 20.79 17.70
C PHE A 321 6.83 21.00 19.21
N PRO A 322 7.50 20.12 19.97
CA PRO A 322 7.91 20.44 21.34
C PRO A 322 8.81 21.67 21.33
N LYS A 323 8.71 22.53 22.36
CA LYS A 323 9.59 23.70 22.51
C LYS A 323 11.08 23.34 22.51
N SER A 324 11.43 22.15 22.98
CA SER A 324 12.81 21.64 22.97
C SER A 324 13.40 21.44 21.57
N MET A 325 12.58 21.48 20.50
CA MET A 325 12.99 21.23 19.12
C MET A 325 13.03 22.49 18.23
N GLU A 326 13.16 23.68 18.82
CA GLU A 326 13.20 24.94 18.07
C GLU A 326 14.32 25.00 17.02
N ILE A 327 15.49 24.41 17.31
CA ILE A 327 16.63 24.39 16.38
C ILE A 327 16.34 23.53 15.15
N GLN A 328 15.81 22.32 15.37
CA GLN A 328 15.45 21.38 14.30
C GLN A 328 14.33 21.95 13.41
N GLN A 329 13.39 22.68 14.00
CA GLN A 329 12.33 23.34 13.25
C GLN A 329 12.88 24.40 12.28
N LYS A 330 13.82 25.26 12.72
CA LYS A 330 14.42 26.29 11.83
C LYS A 330 15.10 25.66 10.61
N GLN A 331 15.76 24.51 10.79
CA GLN A 331 16.34 23.75 9.68
C GLN A 331 15.24 23.22 8.75
N LEU A 332 14.22 22.57 9.30
CA LEU A 332 13.09 22.04 8.53
C LEU A 332 12.37 23.13 7.71
N GLN A 333 12.18 24.31 8.31
CA GLN A 333 11.52 25.43 7.67
C GLN A 333 12.27 25.90 6.42
N ASN A 334 13.60 25.99 6.51
CA ASN A 334 14.43 26.47 5.42
C ASN A 334 14.64 25.41 4.33
N GLU A 335 14.86 24.15 4.71
CA GLU A 335 15.27 23.11 3.79
C GLU A 335 14.09 22.39 3.13
N ILE A 336 12.96 22.26 3.81
CA ILE A 336 11.82 21.45 3.35
C ILE A 336 10.59 22.31 3.10
N LEU A 337 10.14 23.07 4.10
CA LEU A 337 8.86 23.78 4.00
C LEU A 337 8.90 24.92 2.98
N THR A 338 9.97 25.71 2.96
CA THR A 338 10.09 26.85 2.03
C THR A 338 10.08 26.39 0.56
N PRO A 339 10.88 25.40 0.12
CA PRO A 339 10.78 24.86 -1.23
C PRO A 339 9.44 24.17 -1.52
N PHE A 340 8.79 23.58 -0.52
CA PHE A 340 7.49 22.94 -0.69
C PHE A 340 6.37 23.95 -0.91
N LEU A 341 6.34 25.06 -0.15
CA LEU A 341 5.41 26.18 -0.34
C LEU A 341 5.50 26.79 -1.74
N GLN A 342 6.71 26.88 -2.30
CA GLN A 342 6.90 27.38 -3.67
C GLN A 342 6.21 26.49 -4.72
N ARG A 343 6.07 25.19 -4.45
CA ARG A 343 5.40 24.23 -5.35
C ARG A 343 3.90 24.14 -5.12
N LEU A 344 3.42 24.54 -3.93
CA LEU A 344 2.01 24.50 -3.54
C LEU A 344 1.57 25.87 -2.98
N PRO A 345 1.54 26.92 -3.83
CA PRO A 345 1.28 28.29 -3.37
C PRO A 345 -0.13 28.50 -2.83
N HIS A 346 -1.04 27.55 -3.04
CA HIS A 346 -2.42 27.59 -2.55
C HIS A 346 -2.56 27.05 -1.13
N TYR A 347 -1.52 26.40 -0.58
CA TYR A 347 -1.53 25.87 0.77
C TYR A 347 -1.04 26.90 1.78
N GLU A 348 -1.81 27.08 2.84
CA GLU A 348 -1.38 27.81 4.04
C GLU A 348 -0.67 26.83 4.96
N MET A 349 0.61 27.06 5.26
CA MET A 349 1.38 26.19 6.16
C MET A 349 2.04 26.98 7.28
N GLU A 350 1.86 26.49 8.51
CA GLU A 350 2.30 27.17 9.73
C GLU A 350 2.96 26.20 10.72
N LEU A 351 3.79 26.76 11.60
CA LEU A 351 4.61 26.03 12.57
C LEU A 351 4.23 26.42 14.00
N PHE A 352 3.98 25.44 14.87
CA PHE A 352 3.46 25.69 16.22
C PHE A 352 4.30 25.03 17.32
N PHE A 353 4.39 25.72 18.45
CA PHE A 353 5.01 25.22 19.69
C PHE A 353 4.04 25.03 20.85
N ASN A 354 2.80 25.50 20.68
CA ASN A 354 1.78 25.46 21.71
C ASN A 354 0.42 25.15 21.08
N HIS A 355 -0.44 24.51 21.87
CA HIS A 355 -1.73 24.02 21.42
C HIS A 355 -2.72 25.13 21.09
N SER A 356 -2.72 26.23 21.83
CA SER A 356 -3.64 27.35 21.62
C SER A 356 -3.46 28.03 20.26
N SER A 357 -2.22 28.35 19.87
CA SER A 357 -1.94 28.92 18.55
C SER A 357 -2.29 27.95 17.42
N PHE A 358 -2.02 26.66 17.63
CA PHE A 358 -2.38 25.61 16.68
C PHE A 358 -3.90 25.54 16.46
N ILE A 359 -4.71 25.54 17.53
CA ILE A 359 -6.18 25.52 17.42
C ILE A 359 -6.65 26.74 16.62
N ASN A 360 -6.20 27.94 16.98
CA ASN A 360 -6.63 29.17 16.31
C ASN A 360 -6.33 29.19 14.80
N PHE A 361 -5.28 28.49 14.37
CA PHE A 361 -4.96 28.35 12.96
C PHE A 361 -5.83 27.30 12.26
N MET A 362 -6.19 26.23 12.95
CA MET A 362 -6.96 25.12 12.37
C MET A 362 -8.48 25.35 12.38
N ASP A 363 -8.97 26.22 13.25
CA ASP A 363 -10.31 26.82 13.19
C ASP A 363 -10.43 27.77 11.97
#